data_AF-A0A9E2ERX4-F1
#
_entry.id   AF-A0A9E2ERX4-F1
#
_cell.length_a   1.000
_cell.length_b   1.000
_cell.length_c   1.000
_cell.angle_alpha   90.00
_cell.angle_beta   90.00
_cell.angle_gamma   90.00
#
_symmetry.space_group_name_H-M   'P 1'
#
loop_
_entity.id
_entity.type
_entity.pdbx_description
1 polymer ?
#
loop_
_entity_poly.entity_id
_entity_poly.type
_entity_poly.pdbx_seq_one_letter_code
_entity_poly.pdbx_strand_id
1 'polypeptide(L)'
;NVDLEILNNQDLDEDTYTGRYNMLDIAGLNYTIDSLYVDKNKDYEALSKTLYNRTTYQALNNNINTSSSNNFNGDILELYNLRVKVQLLNLALNTANSTKQIIETNSRTFETRSDWLNRHVIALHEKYVLGFACIILFFVGAPLGALIRKGGIGLPMVIAILLFLTYHFIGIFAKNSSRDGTINPMFATWLSTLIMLPLGVYLTSRATKDRGLFDMDLILDPIKRLFKFKSTTQLSESETKSLNYFKKYNTDELVAVIKKQQEFDLDKKPKEIAIRQLLTRKLTLNELQAKGLDIPEFLIQSKKIQKDYNDYASTSLISYGVALVLLILHFVFKNNKLPELAVVVLDLSIVSWVFFTIFVLVSILTYASYYISIKSKSKRRIPLWMLLLTPIYPLLFLFLKSKTNQDFEQSCIKNIN
;
A
#
# COMPACT_ATOMS: atom_id res chain seq x y z
N ASN A 1 -49.50 -5.41 6.67
CA ASN A 1 -49.05 -4.33 5.78
C ASN A 1 -48.11 -3.46 6.58
N VAL A 2 -46.82 -3.72 6.51
CA VAL A 2 -45.82 -2.80 7.07
C VAL A 2 -45.69 -1.68 6.06
N ASP A 3 -46.04 -0.47 6.48
CA ASP A 3 -46.07 0.70 5.62
C ASP A 3 -44.63 1.14 5.33
N LEU A 4 -44.13 0.79 4.14
CA LEU A 4 -42.76 1.02 3.70
C LEU A 4 -42.51 2.49 3.31
N GLU A 5 -43.57 3.32 3.29
CA GLU A 5 -43.49 4.74 2.92
C GLU A 5 -42.73 5.59 3.95
N ILE A 6 -42.66 5.14 5.21
CA ILE A 6 -41.94 5.83 6.30
C ILE A 6 -40.41 5.61 6.20
N LEU A 7 -39.94 4.56 5.52
CA LEU A 7 -38.52 4.30 5.29
C LEU A 7 -37.95 5.08 4.09
N ASN A 8 -38.79 5.79 3.33
CA ASN A 8 -38.37 6.59 2.17
C ASN A 8 -38.13 8.08 2.52
N ASN A 9 -38.39 8.50 3.76
CA ASN A 9 -38.22 9.88 4.23
C ASN A 9 -36.97 10.07 5.11
N GLN A 10 -35.90 9.33 4.84
CA GLN A 10 -34.55 9.68 5.30
C GLN A 10 -33.70 10.04 4.08
N ASP A 11 -33.59 11.35 3.82
CA ASP A 11 -32.48 12.03 3.14
C ASP A 11 -31.96 11.42 1.82
N LEU A 12 -32.85 10.99 0.92
CA LEU A 12 -32.46 10.77 -0.49
C LEU A 12 -32.51 12.06 -1.33
N ASP A 13 -33.29 13.06 -0.89
CA ASP A 13 -33.47 14.32 -1.63
C ASP A 13 -32.38 15.36 -1.33
N GLU A 14 -31.78 15.37 -0.14
CA GLU A 14 -30.68 16.28 0.21
C GLU A 14 -29.35 15.91 -0.48
N ASP A 15 -29.10 14.62 -0.72
CA ASP A 15 -27.95 14.15 -1.50
C ASP A 15 -28.15 14.30 -3.03
N THR A 16 -29.40 14.54 -3.49
CA THR A 16 -29.70 14.70 -4.93
C THR A 16 -29.52 16.14 -5.42
N TYR A 17 -29.63 17.14 -4.55
CA TYR A 17 -29.58 18.56 -4.96
C TYR A 17 -28.18 19.21 -4.91
N THR A 18 -27.21 18.60 -4.21
CA THR A 18 -25.81 19.08 -4.14
C THR A 18 -24.96 18.68 -5.37
N GLY A 19 -25.52 17.92 -6.32
CA GLY A 19 -24.80 17.27 -7.45
C GLY A 19 -24.92 17.90 -8.85
N ARG A 20 -25.44 19.13 -9.01
CA ARG A 20 -25.78 19.69 -10.34
C ARG A 20 -24.59 19.96 -11.28
N TYR A 21 -23.38 20.14 -10.76
CA TYR A 21 -22.21 20.46 -11.59
C TYR A 21 -21.78 19.31 -12.51
N ASN A 22 -21.95 18.06 -12.10
CA ASN A 22 -21.60 16.90 -12.94
C ASN A 22 -22.55 16.74 -14.14
N MET A 23 -23.78 17.27 -14.05
CA MET A 23 -24.81 17.16 -15.07
C MET A 23 -24.71 18.23 -16.16
N LEU A 24 -24.11 19.39 -15.85
CA LEU A 24 -23.92 20.49 -16.80
C LEU A 24 -23.02 20.06 -17.96
N ASP A 25 -23.37 20.44 -19.19
CA ASP A 25 -22.49 20.25 -20.36
C ASP A 25 -21.25 21.16 -20.29
N ILE A 26 -20.35 21.04 -21.26
CA ILE A 26 -19.08 21.80 -21.27
C ILE A 26 -19.36 23.31 -21.35
N ALA A 27 -20.33 23.74 -22.15
CA ALA A 27 -20.68 25.15 -22.28
C ALA A 27 -21.30 25.70 -20.98
N GLY A 28 -22.23 24.97 -20.37
CA GLY A 28 -22.83 25.31 -19.08
C GLY A 28 -21.81 25.35 -17.95
N LEU A 29 -20.86 24.41 -17.91
CA LEU A 29 -19.75 24.42 -16.95
C LEU A 29 -18.86 25.66 -17.12
N ASN A 30 -18.44 25.99 -18.34
CA ASN A 30 -17.62 27.18 -18.58
C ASN A 30 -18.32 28.47 -18.15
N TYR A 31 -19.60 28.64 -18.51
CA TYR A 31 -20.39 29.79 -18.08
C TYR A 31 -20.51 29.87 -16.55
N THR A 32 -20.77 28.74 -15.90
CA THR A 32 -20.95 28.68 -14.45
C THR A 32 -19.63 28.97 -13.73
N ILE A 33 -18.50 28.44 -14.21
CA ILE A 33 -17.16 28.72 -13.67
C ILE A 33 -16.85 30.21 -13.75
N ASP A 34 -17.11 30.86 -14.89
CA ASP A 34 -16.89 32.29 -15.06
C ASP A 34 -17.73 33.12 -14.08
N SER A 35 -19.03 32.79 -13.96
CA SER A 35 -19.92 33.42 -12.97
C SER A 35 -19.41 33.25 -11.54
N LEU A 36 -18.94 32.05 -11.18
CA LEU A 36 -18.42 31.76 -9.84
C LEU A 36 -17.13 32.55 -9.54
N TYR A 37 -16.27 32.80 -10.54
CA TYR A 37 -15.10 33.67 -10.38
C TYR A 37 -15.50 35.12 -10.14
N VAL A 38 -16.49 35.63 -10.88
CA VAL A 38 -17.03 36.98 -10.68
C VAL A 38 -17.61 37.12 -9.27
N ASP A 39 -18.40 36.14 -8.82
CA ASP A 39 -19.00 36.16 -7.49
C ASP A 39 -17.94 36.09 -6.37
N LYS A 40 -16.91 35.26 -6.54
CA LYS A 40 -15.76 35.21 -5.63
C LYS A 40 -15.08 36.56 -5.48
N ASN A 41 -14.89 37.31 -6.58
CA ASN A 41 -14.28 38.64 -6.52
C ASN A 41 -15.19 39.66 -5.81
N LYS A 42 -16.50 39.61 -6.06
CA LYS A 42 -17.48 40.46 -5.35
C LYS A 42 -17.49 40.19 -3.85
N ASP A 43 -17.38 38.93 -3.44
CA ASP A 43 -17.32 38.53 -2.04
C ASP A 43 -16.09 39.13 -1.32
N TYR A 44 -14.91 39.08 -1.96
CA TYR A 44 -13.71 39.74 -1.42
C TYR A 44 -13.86 41.27 -1.34
N GLU A 45 -14.44 41.89 -2.35
CA GLU A 45 -14.70 43.33 -2.37
C GLU A 45 -15.68 43.74 -1.25
N ALA A 46 -16.74 42.96 -1.06
CA ALA A 46 -17.72 43.18 0.00
C ALA A 46 -17.10 43.06 1.40
N LEU A 47 -16.24 42.06 1.62
CA LEU A 47 -15.49 41.94 2.87
C LEU A 47 -14.55 43.13 3.06
N SER A 48 -13.80 43.51 2.02
CA SER A 48 -12.88 44.66 2.08
C SER A 48 -13.61 45.96 2.45
N LYS A 49 -14.75 46.25 1.81
CA LYS A 49 -15.61 47.40 2.13
C LYS A 49 -16.15 47.33 3.57
N THR A 50 -16.56 46.15 4.01
CA THR A 50 -17.05 45.94 5.38
C THR A 50 -15.95 46.22 6.40
N LEU A 51 -14.74 45.69 6.20
CA LEU A 51 -13.61 45.93 7.09
C LEU A 51 -13.19 47.40 7.07
N TYR A 52 -13.11 48.02 5.89
CA TYR A 52 -12.79 49.43 5.74
C TYR A 52 -13.77 50.32 6.51
N ASN A 53 -15.08 50.12 6.32
CA ASN A 53 -16.10 50.92 7.01
C ASN A 53 -16.05 50.75 8.54
N ARG A 54 -15.63 49.59 9.03
CA ARG A 54 -15.48 49.32 10.47
C ARG A 54 -14.27 50.00 11.11
N THR A 55 -13.28 50.43 10.33
CA THR A 55 -12.14 51.22 10.86
C THR A 55 -12.55 52.64 11.29
N THR A 56 -13.80 53.05 11.02
CA THR A 56 -14.35 54.38 11.32
C THR A 56 -13.55 55.57 10.77
N TYR A 57 -12.58 55.32 9.88
CA TYR A 57 -11.71 56.34 9.28
C TYR A 57 -12.50 57.49 8.65
N GLN A 58 -13.55 57.19 7.88
CA GLN A 58 -14.40 58.21 7.26
C GLN A 58 -15.20 59.05 8.26
N ALA A 59 -15.52 58.50 9.45
CA ALA A 59 -16.27 59.22 10.48
C ALA A 59 -15.41 60.22 11.26
N LEU A 60 -14.08 60.05 11.30
CA LEU A 60 -13.15 60.99 11.94
C LEU A 60 -13.18 62.39 11.30
N ASN A 61 -13.54 62.49 10.02
CA ASN A 61 -13.51 63.75 9.28
C ASN A 61 -14.78 64.62 9.45
N ASN A 62 -15.82 64.11 10.12
CA ASN A 62 -17.15 64.73 9.99
C ASN A 62 -17.40 65.93 10.90
N ASN A 63 -16.58 66.22 11.93
CA ASN A 63 -16.88 67.30 12.89
C ASN A 63 -15.67 67.85 13.67
N ILE A 64 -14.44 67.68 13.19
CA ILE A 64 -13.23 68.12 13.93
C ILE A 64 -12.55 69.26 13.18
N ASN A 65 -12.71 70.50 13.66
CA ASN A 65 -11.85 71.61 13.26
C ASN A 65 -10.50 71.46 13.98
N THR A 66 -9.54 70.79 13.34
CA THR A 66 -8.22 70.58 13.93
C THR A 66 -7.47 71.91 14.06
N SER A 67 -7.28 72.38 15.29
CA SER A 67 -6.38 73.50 15.59
C SER A 67 -4.95 72.97 15.68
N SER A 68 -4.07 73.47 14.83
CA SER A 68 -2.71 72.96 14.60
C SER A 68 -1.71 73.37 15.68
N SER A 69 -1.90 72.98 16.95
CA SER A 69 -0.94 73.41 17.98
C SER A 69 -0.86 72.57 19.26
N ASN A 70 -0.91 71.23 19.20
CA ASN A 70 -0.24 70.42 20.23
C ASN A 70 -0.01 68.98 19.78
N ASN A 71 1.25 68.61 19.59
CA ASN A 71 1.67 67.23 19.39
C ASN A 71 1.66 66.53 20.75
N PHE A 72 0.60 65.78 21.04
CA PHE A 72 0.54 64.93 22.21
C PHE A 72 1.34 63.65 21.96
N ASN A 73 2.45 63.46 22.70
CA ASN A 73 3.34 62.32 22.57
C ASN A 73 3.12 61.23 23.66
N GLY A 74 2.06 61.34 24.46
CA GLY A 74 1.71 60.36 25.50
C GLY A 74 0.75 59.26 25.01
N ASP A 75 0.35 58.36 25.91
CA ASP A 75 -0.69 57.38 25.61
C ASP A 75 -2.05 58.09 25.52
N ILE A 76 -2.80 57.85 24.44
CA ILE A 76 -4.15 58.39 24.22
C ILE A 76 -5.06 58.12 25.41
N LEU A 77 -4.88 57.00 26.11
CA LEU A 77 -5.65 56.65 27.30
C LEU A 77 -5.43 57.64 28.45
N GLU A 78 -4.31 58.36 28.52
CA GLU A 78 -4.04 59.38 29.56
C GLU A 78 -4.94 60.60 29.43
N LEU A 79 -5.49 60.87 28.25
CA LEU A 79 -6.40 61.99 27.99
C LEU A 79 -7.79 61.82 28.64
N TYR A 80 -8.09 60.64 29.19
CA TYR A 80 -9.42 60.27 29.69
C TYR A 80 -9.41 59.87 31.16
N ASN A 81 -10.55 60.06 31.85
CA ASN A 81 -10.71 59.58 33.22
C ASN A 81 -10.89 58.05 33.27
N LEU A 82 -10.70 57.43 34.45
CA LEU A 82 -10.74 55.96 34.60
C LEU A 82 -12.04 55.32 34.04
N ARG A 83 -13.19 55.96 34.25
CA ARG A 83 -14.48 55.48 33.74
C ARG A 83 -14.50 55.42 32.21
N VAL A 84 -14.07 56.50 31.55
CA VAL A 84 -14.02 56.59 30.09
C VAL A 84 -12.94 55.66 29.52
N LYS A 85 -11.79 55.50 30.20
CA LYS A 85 -10.78 54.50 29.80
C LYS A 85 -11.38 53.09 29.71
N VAL A 86 -12.10 52.66 30.75
CA VAL A 86 -12.75 51.33 30.76
C VAL A 86 -13.79 51.21 29.65
N GLN A 87 -14.58 52.25 29.39
CA GLN A 87 -15.55 52.26 28.30
C GLN A 87 -14.89 52.16 26.92
N LEU A 88 -13.82 52.92 26.68
CA LEU A 88 -13.06 52.89 25.43
C LEU A 88 -12.40 51.52 25.21
N LEU A 89 -11.78 50.95 26.24
CA LEU A 89 -11.18 49.61 26.16
C LEU A 89 -12.22 48.53 25.87
N ASN A 90 -13.39 48.58 26.52
CA ASN A 90 -14.48 47.65 26.24
C ASN A 90 -15.02 47.81 24.81
N LEU A 91 -15.18 49.04 24.32
CA LEU A 91 -15.59 49.30 22.94
C LEU A 91 -14.57 48.76 21.93
N ALA A 92 -13.27 48.99 22.18
CA ALA A 92 -12.18 48.49 21.34
C ALA A 92 -12.14 46.96 21.34
N LEU A 93 -12.23 46.33 22.51
CA LEU A 93 -12.26 44.88 22.67
C LEU A 93 -13.47 44.26 21.95
N ASN A 94 -14.66 44.82 22.12
CA ASN A 94 -15.87 44.34 21.45
C ASN A 94 -15.79 44.52 19.93
N THR A 95 -15.21 45.63 19.47
CA THR A 95 -15.01 45.90 18.04
C THR A 95 -13.98 44.92 17.44
N ALA A 96 -12.90 44.62 18.15
CA ALA A 96 -11.89 43.66 17.74
C ALA A 96 -12.47 42.24 17.68
N ASN A 97 -13.19 41.80 18.72
CA ASN A 97 -13.82 40.48 18.77
C ASN A 97 -14.87 40.29 17.68
N SER A 98 -15.75 41.28 17.47
CA SER A 98 -16.74 41.20 16.39
C SER A 98 -16.10 41.23 15.00
N THR A 99 -15.02 41.97 14.80
CA THR A 99 -14.27 41.96 13.53
C THR A 99 -13.58 40.62 13.29
N LYS A 100 -12.98 40.02 14.34
CA LYS A 100 -12.41 38.67 14.26
C LYS A 100 -13.46 37.64 13.84
N GLN A 101 -14.66 37.69 14.45
CA GLN A 101 -15.75 36.80 14.10
C GLN A 101 -16.18 36.96 12.63
N ILE A 102 -16.29 38.20 12.13
CA ILE A 102 -16.61 38.46 10.71
C ILE A 102 -15.55 37.83 9.79
N ILE A 103 -14.26 38.00 10.11
CA ILE A 103 -13.17 37.42 9.31
C ILE A 103 -13.23 35.90 9.32
N GLU A 104 -13.44 35.28 10.48
CA GLU A 104 -13.51 33.82 10.62
C GLU A 104 -14.70 33.23 9.86
N THR A 105 -15.88 33.85 9.96
CA THR A 105 -17.08 33.44 9.20
C THR A 105 -16.85 33.58 7.70
N ASN A 106 -16.35 34.71 7.22
CA ASN A 106 -16.09 34.92 5.80
C ASN A 106 -15.00 33.97 5.27
N SER A 107 -13.96 33.67 6.05
CA SER A 107 -12.92 32.70 5.68
C SER A 107 -13.52 31.32 5.40
N ARG A 108 -14.39 30.82 6.31
CA ARG A 108 -15.09 29.54 6.11
C ARG A 108 -16.02 29.56 4.89
N THR A 109 -16.70 30.70 4.67
CA THR A 109 -17.53 30.89 3.48
C THR A 109 -16.68 30.85 2.20
N PHE A 110 -15.52 31.52 2.18
CA PHE A 110 -14.63 31.53 1.02
C PHE A 110 -14.04 30.15 0.74
N GLU A 111 -13.67 29.38 1.76
CA GLU A 111 -13.22 28.00 1.60
C GLU A 111 -14.31 27.14 0.96
N THR A 112 -15.54 27.24 1.45
CA THR A 112 -16.69 26.49 0.90
C THR A 112 -16.99 26.88 -0.55
N ARG A 113 -16.96 28.19 -0.85
CA ARG A 113 -17.14 28.71 -2.23
C ARG A 113 -16.01 28.28 -3.14
N SER A 114 -14.77 28.24 -2.62
CA SER A 114 -13.61 27.77 -3.38
C SER A 114 -13.68 26.27 -3.66
N ASP A 115 -14.09 25.43 -2.70
CA ASP A 115 -14.35 24.01 -2.93
C ASP A 115 -15.42 23.82 -4.01
N TRP A 116 -16.52 24.58 -3.93
CA TRP A 116 -17.57 24.55 -4.94
C TRP A 116 -17.06 24.90 -6.34
N LEU A 117 -16.29 25.99 -6.49
CA LEU A 117 -15.66 26.36 -7.75
C LEU A 117 -14.70 25.27 -8.24
N ASN A 118 -13.85 24.74 -7.35
CA ASN A 118 -12.90 23.69 -7.70
C ASN A 118 -13.60 22.45 -8.24
N ARG A 119 -14.76 22.06 -7.67
CA ARG A 119 -15.57 20.94 -8.20
C ARG A 119 -16.06 21.17 -9.62
N HIS A 120 -16.44 22.38 -9.99
CA HIS A 120 -16.87 22.70 -11.37
C HIS A 120 -15.70 22.61 -12.34
N VAL A 121 -14.53 23.14 -11.96
CA VAL A 121 -13.31 23.05 -12.77
C VAL A 121 -12.88 21.60 -12.96
N ILE A 122 -12.92 20.79 -11.90
CA ILE A 122 -12.64 19.34 -11.97
C ILE A 122 -13.62 18.66 -12.92
N ALA A 123 -14.92 18.90 -12.79
CA ALA A 123 -15.94 18.28 -13.65
C ALA A 123 -15.77 18.64 -15.13
N LEU A 124 -15.39 19.90 -15.43
CA LEU A 124 -15.07 20.33 -16.78
C LEU A 124 -13.88 19.54 -17.35
N HIS A 125 -12.78 19.48 -16.62
CA HIS A 125 -11.58 18.77 -17.09
C HIS A 125 -11.76 17.25 -17.12
N GLU A 126 -12.57 16.67 -16.23
CA GLU A 126 -12.84 15.24 -16.18
C GLU A 126 -13.53 14.76 -17.47
N LYS A 127 -14.40 15.57 -18.07
CA LYS A 127 -15.02 15.28 -19.37
C LYS A 127 -14.01 15.16 -20.50
N TYR A 128 -13.00 16.04 -20.52
CA TYR A 128 -11.91 15.95 -21.50
C TYR A 128 -11.00 14.76 -21.20
N VAL A 129 -10.60 14.61 -19.93
CA VAL A 129 -9.67 13.56 -19.50
C VAL A 129 -10.25 12.16 -19.76
N LEU A 130 -11.55 11.95 -19.62
CA LEU A 130 -12.18 10.65 -19.86
C LEU A 130 -11.89 10.13 -21.29
N GLY A 131 -12.00 10.99 -22.30
CA GLY A 131 -11.67 10.63 -23.68
C GLY A 131 -10.19 10.31 -23.89
N PHE A 132 -9.30 11.15 -23.36
CA PHE A 132 -7.86 10.92 -23.42
C PHE A 132 -7.42 9.67 -22.64
N ALA A 133 -8.08 9.37 -21.52
CA ALA A 133 -7.79 8.21 -20.70
C ALA A 133 -8.03 6.91 -21.47
N CYS A 134 -9.11 6.82 -22.26
CA CYS A 134 -9.37 5.66 -23.11
C CYS A 134 -8.22 5.40 -24.09
N ILE A 135 -7.71 6.45 -24.75
CA ILE A 135 -6.60 6.35 -25.70
C ILE A 135 -5.32 5.88 -24.99
N ILE A 136 -4.98 6.50 -23.86
CA ILE A 136 -3.75 6.17 -23.13
C ILE A 136 -3.81 4.77 -22.52
N LEU A 137 -4.95 4.36 -21.94
CA LEU A 137 -5.13 3.02 -21.39
C LEU A 137 -5.07 1.95 -22.48
N PHE A 138 -5.53 2.25 -23.71
CA PHE A 138 -5.33 1.36 -24.86
C PHE A 138 -3.83 1.15 -25.17
N PHE A 139 -3.04 2.23 -25.22
CA PHE A 139 -1.59 2.15 -25.41
C PHE A 139 -0.83 1.52 -24.25
N VAL A 140 -1.42 1.40 -23.07
CA VAL A 140 -0.82 0.63 -21.96
C VAL A 140 -1.22 -0.85 -22.06
N GLY A 141 -2.51 -1.13 -22.30
CA GLY A 141 -3.06 -2.48 -22.34
C GLY A 141 -2.59 -3.32 -23.52
N ALA A 142 -2.59 -2.75 -24.73
CA ALA A 142 -2.16 -3.45 -25.95
C ALA A 142 -0.73 -3.99 -25.88
N PRO A 143 0.30 -3.19 -25.53
CA PRO A 143 1.67 -3.71 -25.39
C PRO A 143 1.81 -4.66 -24.21
N LEU A 144 1.14 -4.44 -23.06
CA LEU A 144 1.21 -5.38 -21.92
C LEU A 144 0.75 -6.79 -22.31
N GLY A 145 -0.35 -6.89 -23.07
CA GLY A 145 -0.86 -8.16 -23.57
C GLY A 145 0.09 -8.83 -24.58
N ALA A 146 0.65 -8.06 -25.51
CA ALA A 146 1.56 -8.58 -26.53
C ALA A 146 2.92 -9.01 -25.95
N LEU A 147 3.41 -8.29 -24.95
CA LEU A 147 4.77 -8.37 -24.49
C LEU A 147 4.98 -9.46 -23.42
N ILE A 148 3.97 -9.77 -22.61
CA ILE A 148 4.01 -10.83 -21.59
C ILE A 148 3.49 -12.15 -22.19
N ARG A 149 4.29 -12.77 -23.07
CA ARG A 149 3.94 -14.04 -23.75
C ARG A 149 4.33 -15.31 -22.99
N LYS A 150 5.11 -15.20 -21.90
CA LYS A 150 5.72 -16.36 -21.19
C LYS A 150 5.05 -16.76 -19.86
N GLY A 151 3.87 -16.23 -19.55
CA GLY A 151 3.03 -16.66 -18.43
C GLY A 151 1.61 -16.95 -18.95
N GLY A 152 0.86 -17.84 -18.29
CA GLY A 152 -0.53 -18.10 -18.67
C GLY A 152 -1.39 -16.82 -18.69
N ILE A 153 -2.57 -16.88 -19.32
CA ILE A 153 -3.45 -15.73 -19.61
C ILE A 153 -3.69 -14.80 -18.40
N GLY A 154 -3.63 -15.30 -17.17
CA GLY A 154 -3.87 -14.54 -15.95
C GLY A 154 -2.79 -13.52 -15.54
N LEU A 155 -1.50 -13.75 -15.84
CA LEU A 155 -0.44 -12.82 -15.38
C LEU A 155 -0.54 -11.41 -16.01
N PRO A 156 -0.69 -11.25 -17.34
CA PRO A 156 -0.88 -9.93 -17.93
C PRO A 156 -2.19 -9.26 -17.45
N MET A 157 -3.25 -10.04 -17.20
CA MET A 157 -4.51 -9.53 -16.69
C MET A 157 -4.36 -8.92 -15.29
N VAL A 158 -3.67 -9.59 -14.37
CA VAL A 158 -3.45 -9.07 -13.00
C VAL A 158 -2.62 -7.79 -13.03
N ILE A 159 -1.57 -7.73 -13.87
CA ILE A 159 -0.73 -6.54 -14.00
C ILE A 159 -1.53 -5.36 -14.59
N ALA A 160 -2.38 -5.61 -15.59
CA ALA A 160 -3.24 -4.58 -16.17
C ALA A 160 -4.25 -4.04 -15.14
N ILE A 161 -4.87 -4.91 -14.34
CA ILE A 161 -5.79 -4.49 -13.26
C ILE A 161 -5.04 -3.64 -12.22
N LEU A 162 -3.85 -4.06 -11.80
CA LEU A 162 -3.05 -3.31 -10.84
C LEU A 162 -2.73 -1.91 -11.36
N LEU A 163 -2.29 -1.80 -12.62
CA LEU A 163 -1.99 -0.52 -13.25
C LEU A 163 -3.25 0.36 -13.37
N PHE A 164 -4.39 -0.21 -13.75
CA PHE A 164 -5.67 0.51 -13.79
C PHE A 164 -6.08 1.04 -12.40
N LEU A 165 -5.96 0.21 -11.36
CA LEU A 165 -6.22 0.63 -9.98
C LEU A 165 -5.27 1.76 -9.56
N THR A 166 -3.97 1.67 -9.86
CA THR A 166 -3.03 2.75 -9.53
C THR A 166 -3.37 4.06 -10.23
N TYR A 167 -3.74 4.01 -11.52
CA TYR A 167 -4.24 5.15 -12.26
C TYR A 167 -5.46 5.78 -11.56
N HIS A 168 -6.42 4.95 -11.16
CA HIS A 168 -7.65 5.42 -10.52
C HIS A 168 -7.39 6.03 -9.13
N PHE A 169 -6.56 5.37 -8.30
CA PHE A 169 -6.20 5.85 -6.96
C PHE A 169 -5.46 7.19 -7.00
N ILE A 170 -4.46 7.33 -7.88
CA ILE A 170 -3.74 8.60 -8.06
C ILE A 170 -4.72 9.70 -8.50
N GLY A 171 -5.64 9.39 -9.41
CA GLY A 171 -6.67 10.33 -9.88
C GLY A 171 -7.61 10.79 -8.76
N ILE A 172 -8.15 9.87 -7.95
CA ILE A 172 -9.00 10.22 -6.80
C ILE A 172 -8.22 11.06 -5.79
N PHE A 173 -7.00 10.66 -5.45
CA PHE A 173 -6.18 11.36 -4.48
C PHE A 173 -5.90 12.80 -4.93
N ALA A 174 -5.50 12.99 -6.19
CA ALA A 174 -5.25 14.31 -6.76
C ALA A 174 -6.53 15.17 -6.76
N LYS A 175 -7.67 14.62 -7.21
CA LYS A 175 -8.96 15.34 -7.22
C LYS A 175 -9.39 15.74 -5.80
N ASN A 176 -9.27 14.85 -4.82
CA ASN A 176 -9.58 15.17 -3.43
C ASN A 176 -8.66 16.26 -2.87
N SER A 177 -7.35 16.19 -3.13
CA SER A 177 -6.41 17.22 -2.67
C SER A 177 -6.65 18.60 -3.32
N SER A 178 -7.19 18.64 -4.55
CA SER A 178 -7.54 19.90 -5.20
C SER A 178 -8.83 20.55 -4.68
N ARG A 179 -9.73 19.79 -4.03
CA ARG A 179 -10.94 20.33 -3.39
C ARG A 179 -10.58 21.27 -2.25
N ASP A 180 -9.63 20.84 -1.42
CA ASP A 180 -9.09 21.61 -0.29
C ASP A 180 -8.16 22.78 -0.74
N GLY A 181 -8.03 23.03 -2.05
CA GLY A 181 -7.22 24.13 -2.59
C GLY A 181 -5.70 23.90 -2.53
N THR A 182 -5.24 22.70 -2.17
CA THR A 182 -3.80 22.40 -2.07
C THR A 182 -3.13 22.29 -3.45
N ILE A 183 -3.86 21.75 -4.43
CA ILE A 183 -3.39 21.52 -5.80
C ILE A 183 -4.35 22.23 -6.76
N ASN A 184 -3.82 22.79 -7.86
CA ASN A 184 -4.65 23.36 -8.91
C ASN A 184 -5.63 22.28 -9.47
N PRO A 185 -6.95 22.53 -9.48
CA PRO A 185 -7.97 21.55 -9.90
C PRO A 185 -7.82 21.09 -11.35
N MET A 186 -7.35 21.96 -12.25
CA MET A 186 -7.02 21.58 -13.62
C MET A 186 -5.90 20.55 -13.62
N PHE A 187 -4.75 20.87 -13.02
CA PHE A 187 -3.60 19.96 -13.00
C PHE A 187 -3.91 18.63 -12.29
N ALA A 188 -4.62 18.68 -11.16
CA ALA A 188 -5.00 17.50 -10.39
C ALA A 188 -5.82 16.50 -11.21
N THR A 189 -6.73 16.99 -12.05
CA THR A 189 -7.57 16.15 -12.90
C THR A 189 -6.76 15.46 -14.02
N TRP A 190 -5.72 16.12 -14.52
CA TRP A 190 -4.84 15.58 -15.57
C TRP A 190 -3.67 14.75 -15.04
N LEU A 191 -3.36 14.83 -13.73
CA LEU A 191 -2.15 14.26 -13.14
C LEU A 191 -1.98 12.77 -13.43
N SER A 192 -3.04 11.98 -13.21
CA SER A 192 -2.97 10.53 -13.42
C SER A 192 -2.71 10.18 -14.89
N THR A 193 -3.37 10.89 -15.81
CA THR A 193 -3.23 10.75 -17.26
C THR A 193 -1.83 11.15 -17.74
N LEU A 194 -1.27 12.23 -17.19
CA LEU A 194 0.08 12.70 -17.48
C LEU A 194 1.17 11.74 -16.98
N ILE A 195 0.92 11.02 -15.87
CA ILE A 195 1.82 9.98 -15.38
C ILE A 195 1.74 8.74 -16.28
N MET A 196 0.53 8.39 -16.74
CA MET A 196 0.29 7.19 -17.53
C MET A 196 0.74 7.32 -18.99
N LEU A 197 0.77 8.54 -19.54
CA LEU A 197 1.21 8.82 -20.90
C LEU A 197 2.67 8.40 -21.19
N PRO A 198 3.70 8.84 -20.44
CA PRO A 198 5.08 8.43 -20.68
C PRO A 198 5.27 6.94 -20.45
N LEU A 199 4.52 6.35 -19.51
CA LEU A 199 4.53 4.90 -19.30
C LEU A 199 3.98 4.17 -20.53
N GLY A 200 2.82 4.58 -21.07
CA GLY A 200 2.23 4.00 -22.27
C GLY A 200 3.15 4.10 -23.49
N VAL A 201 3.76 5.26 -23.72
CA VAL A 201 4.75 5.46 -24.80
C VAL A 201 5.97 4.55 -24.61
N TYR A 202 6.50 4.46 -23.38
CA TYR A 202 7.63 3.60 -23.06
C TYR A 202 7.30 2.12 -23.30
N LEU A 203 6.14 1.64 -22.84
CA LEU A 203 5.70 0.26 -23.02
C LEU A 203 5.44 -0.07 -24.48
N THR A 204 4.81 0.84 -25.23
CA THR A 204 4.56 0.68 -26.66
C THR A 204 5.88 0.59 -27.43
N SER A 205 6.81 1.52 -27.21
CA SER A 205 8.14 1.53 -27.83
C SER A 205 8.91 0.23 -27.56
N ARG A 206 8.76 -0.33 -26.36
CA ARG A 206 9.42 -1.57 -25.97
C ARG A 206 8.78 -2.80 -26.63
N ALA A 207 7.46 -2.85 -26.71
CA ALA A 207 6.72 -3.91 -27.41
C ALA A 207 7.06 -3.94 -28.90
N THR A 208 7.14 -2.78 -29.57
CA THR A 208 7.52 -2.70 -30.99
C THR A 208 8.95 -3.18 -31.25
N LYS A 209 9.84 -3.09 -30.26
CA LYS A 209 11.24 -3.55 -30.36
C LYS A 209 11.42 -5.03 -29.97
N ASP A 210 10.34 -5.77 -29.76
CA ASP A 210 10.31 -7.17 -29.26
C ASP A 210 11.14 -7.39 -27.98
N ARG A 211 11.36 -6.33 -27.20
CA ARG A 211 12.08 -6.43 -25.93
C ARG A 211 11.07 -6.79 -24.85
N GLY A 212 11.22 -7.94 -24.19
CA GLY A 212 10.41 -8.27 -23.00
C GLY A 212 10.49 -7.15 -21.95
N LEU A 213 9.40 -6.89 -21.21
CA LEU A 213 9.19 -5.79 -20.21
C LEU A 213 10.20 -5.88 -19.09
N PHE A 214 10.55 -7.11 -18.82
CA PHE A 214 11.56 -7.54 -17.92
C PHE A 214 12.26 -8.63 -18.70
N ASP A 215 13.53 -8.43 -19.05
CA ASP A 215 14.40 -9.60 -19.10
C ASP A 215 14.32 -10.12 -17.68
N MET A 216 13.42 -11.08 -17.48
CA MET A 216 13.28 -11.74 -16.20
C MET A 216 14.63 -12.34 -15.83
N ASP A 217 15.52 -12.62 -16.78
CA ASP A 217 16.92 -12.94 -16.48
C ASP A 217 17.74 -11.75 -15.96
N LEU A 218 17.56 -10.50 -16.37
CA LEU A 218 18.31 -9.36 -15.78
C LEU A 218 17.82 -8.90 -14.40
N ILE A 219 16.54 -9.13 -14.06
CA ILE A 219 15.99 -8.84 -12.71
C ILE A 219 16.07 -10.08 -11.81
N LEU A 220 15.84 -11.27 -12.37
CA LEU A 220 16.08 -12.52 -11.66
C LEU A 220 17.55 -12.87 -11.63
N ASP A 221 18.49 -12.30 -12.36
CA ASP A 221 19.91 -12.63 -12.18
C ASP A 221 20.47 -12.06 -10.88
N PRO A 222 20.28 -10.77 -10.52
CA PRO A 222 20.66 -10.30 -9.19
C PRO A 222 19.83 -11.00 -8.11
N ILE A 223 18.54 -11.27 -8.33
CA ILE A 223 17.69 -11.98 -7.37
C ILE A 223 18.00 -13.49 -7.30
N LYS A 224 18.38 -14.21 -8.36
CA LYS A 224 18.83 -15.63 -8.38
C LYS A 224 20.27 -15.74 -7.88
N ARG A 225 21.10 -14.71 -8.09
CA ARG A 225 22.45 -14.63 -7.52
C ARG A 225 22.39 -14.34 -6.01
N LEU A 226 21.44 -13.51 -5.55
CA LEU A 226 21.18 -13.22 -4.13
C LEU A 226 20.40 -14.33 -3.43
N PHE A 227 19.37 -14.86 -4.08
CA PHE A 227 18.58 -16.02 -3.70
C PHE A 227 18.93 -17.16 -4.65
N LYS A 228 20.06 -17.83 -4.40
CA LYS A 228 20.36 -19.15 -5.00
C LYS A 228 19.28 -20.15 -4.56
N PHE A 229 18.12 -20.07 -5.16
CA PHE A 229 17.15 -21.13 -5.19
C PHE A 229 17.70 -22.15 -6.17
N LYS A 230 18.48 -23.08 -5.65
CA LYS A 230 18.76 -24.33 -6.34
C LYS A 230 17.53 -25.24 -6.21
N SER A 231 16.32 -24.73 -6.46
CA SER A 231 15.15 -25.59 -6.69
C SER A 231 15.23 -26.01 -8.14
N THR A 232 15.43 -27.30 -8.32
CA THR A 232 15.74 -27.92 -9.61
C THR A 232 17.18 -27.60 -10.01
N THR A 233 18.12 -28.37 -9.46
CA THR A 233 19.17 -28.92 -10.32
C THR A 233 18.45 -29.36 -11.59
N GLN A 234 18.70 -28.71 -12.73
CA GLN A 234 18.31 -29.29 -14.01
C GLN A 234 18.91 -30.68 -14.00
N LEU A 235 18.08 -31.67 -13.69
CA LEU A 235 18.49 -33.05 -13.70
C LEU A 235 18.82 -33.29 -15.17
N SER A 236 20.05 -33.72 -15.45
CA SER A 236 20.44 -34.16 -16.78
C SER A 236 19.36 -35.12 -17.33
N GLU A 237 19.14 -35.19 -18.64
CA GLU A 237 18.24 -36.20 -19.23
C GLU A 237 18.54 -37.63 -18.70
N SER A 238 19.80 -37.91 -18.33
CA SER A 238 20.20 -39.15 -17.66
C SER A 238 19.66 -39.30 -16.24
N GLU A 239 19.63 -38.24 -15.45
CA GLU A 239 19.13 -38.24 -14.07
C GLU A 239 17.59 -38.25 -14.01
N THR A 240 16.92 -37.70 -15.03
CA THR A 240 15.45 -37.77 -15.16
C THR A 240 14.98 -39.19 -15.53
N LYS A 241 15.76 -39.90 -16.37
CA LYS A 241 15.53 -41.32 -16.67
C LYS A 241 15.76 -42.22 -15.46
N SER A 242 16.80 -41.98 -14.66
CA SER A 242 17.04 -42.74 -13.42
C SER A 242 15.98 -42.47 -12.35
N LEU A 243 15.48 -41.23 -12.22
CA LEU A 243 14.38 -40.89 -11.30
C LEU A 243 13.10 -41.68 -11.61
N ASN A 244 12.73 -41.81 -12.90
CA ASN A 244 11.56 -42.59 -13.33
C ASN A 244 11.73 -44.10 -13.12
N TYR A 245 12.96 -44.61 -13.13
CA TYR A 245 13.28 -46.00 -12.84
C TYR A 245 13.05 -46.35 -11.35
N PHE A 246 13.54 -45.51 -10.43
CA PHE A 246 13.36 -45.71 -8.98
C PHE A 246 11.97 -45.31 -8.45
N LYS A 247 11.17 -44.58 -9.24
CA LYS A 247 9.80 -44.21 -8.87
C LYS A 247 8.87 -45.39 -8.64
N LYS A 248 9.17 -46.53 -9.28
CA LYS A 248 8.41 -47.79 -9.17
C LYS A 248 8.80 -48.65 -7.97
N TYR A 249 9.89 -48.31 -7.26
CA TYR A 249 10.43 -49.15 -6.18
C TYR A 249 9.60 -49.03 -4.90
N ASN A 250 9.40 -50.13 -4.19
CA ASN A 250 8.72 -50.13 -2.90
C ASN A 250 9.65 -49.60 -1.78
N THR A 251 9.09 -49.22 -0.63
CA THR A 251 9.89 -48.55 0.44
C THR A 251 11.06 -49.41 0.92
N ASP A 252 10.90 -50.73 0.96
CA ASP A 252 11.96 -51.65 1.39
C ASP A 252 13.02 -51.89 0.30
N GLU A 253 12.63 -51.77 -0.98
CA GLU A 253 13.56 -51.84 -2.12
C GLU A 253 14.45 -50.59 -2.19
N LEU A 254 13.90 -49.42 -1.86
CA LEU A 254 14.68 -48.17 -1.76
C LEU A 254 15.69 -48.22 -0.59
N VAL A 255 15.31 -48.84 0.53
CA VAL A 255 16.22 -49.09 1.67
C VAL A 255 17.35 -50.05 1.26
N ALA A 256 17.04 -51.09 0.48
CA ALA A 256 18.04 -52.03 -0.04
C ALA A 256 19.04 -51.35 -0.99
N VAL A 257 18.58 -50.41 -1.83
CA VAL A 257 19.45 -49.60 -2.73
C VAL A 257 20.41 -48.72 -1.93
N ILE A 258 19.98 -48.18 -0.79
CA ILE A 258 20.85 -47.37 0.08
C ILE A 258 21.92 -48.25 0.75
N LYS A 259 21.55 -49.44 1.22
CA LYS A 259 22.47 -50.41 1.86
C LYS A 259 23.48 -51.02 0.88
N LYS A 260 23.10 -51.24 -0.38
CA LYS A 260 23.93 -51.89 -1.42
C LYS A 260 24.64 -50.88 -2.32
N GLN A 261 25.32 -49.91 -1.73
CA GLN A 261 25.91 -48.77 -2.43
C GLN A 261 27.00 -49.16 -3.47
N GLN A 262 27.58 -50.35 -3.36
CA GLN A 262 28.67 -50.85 -4.23
C GLN A 262 28.22 -51.70 -5.43
N GLU A 263 26.97 -52.16 -5.47
CA GLU A 263 26.45 -53.01 -6.59
C GLU A 263 25.88 -52.18 -7.76
N PHE A 264 25.71 -50.87 -7.59
CA PHE A 264 25.06 -50.01 -8.58
C PHE A 264 26.02 -48.98 -9.18
N ASP A 265 25.83 -48.72 -10.47
CA ASP A 265 26.58 -47.77 -11.31
C ASP A 265 26.70 -46.37 -10.64
N LEU A 266 27.90 -46.04 -10.19
CA LEU A 266 28.21 -44.85 -9.36
C LEU A 266 27.89 -43.54 -10.09
N ASP A 267 27.92 -43.55 -11.43
CA ASP A 267 27.63 -42.38 -12.26
C ASP A 267 26.17 -41.88 -12.14
N LYS A 268 25.26 -42.72 -11.65
CA LYS A 268 23.81 -42.41 -11.57
C LYS A 268 23.32 -42.01 -10.19
N LYS A 269 24.21 -41.90 -9.20
CA LYS A 269 23.91 -41.48 -7.81
C LYS A 269 22.64 -42.13 -7.21
N PRO A 270 22.49 -43.46 -7.26
CA PRO A 270 21.26 -44.16 -6.88
C PRO A 270 20.84 -43.92 -5.42
N LYS A 271 21.81 -43.75 -4.50
CA LYS A 271 21.58 -43.40 -3.09
C LYS A 271 20.88 -42.05 -2.91
N GLU A 272 21.31 -41.02 -3.64
CA GLU A 272 20.71 -39.68 -3.53
C GLU A 272 19.26 -39.70 -4.00
N ILE A 273 18.98 -40.45 -5.07
CA ILE A 273 17.64 -40.62 -5.63
C ILE A 273 16.74 -41.40 -4.67
N ALA A 274 17.25 -42.50 -4.09
CA ALA A 274 16.50 -43.31 -3.13
C ALA A 274 16.15 -42.53 -1.86
N ILE A 275 17.09 -41.75 -1.31
CA ILE A 275 16.85 -40.90 -0.12
C ILE A 275 15.82 -39.82 -0.43
N ARG A 276 15.91 -39.15 -1.59
CA ARG A 276 14.89 -38.18 -2.05
C ARG A 276 13.51 -38.79 -2.12
N GLN A 277 13.41 -39.97 -2.74
CA GLN A 277 12.18 -40.72 -2.90
C GLN A 277 11.54 -41.06 -1.54
N LEU A 278 12.35 -41.51 -0.58
CA LEU A 278 11.91 -41.83 0.78
C LEU A 278 11.40 -40.59 1.54
N LEU A 279 12.11 -39.46 1.42
CA LEU A 279 11.71 -38.20 2.06
C LEU A 279 10.40 -37.63 1.49
N THR A 280 10.12 -37.85 0.20
CA THR A 280 8.81 -37.48 -0.39
C THR A 280 7.63 -38.32 0.10
N ARG A 281 7.87 -39.52 0.63
CA ARG A 281 6.80 -40.46 1.06
C ARG A 281 6.18 -40.15 2.43
N LYS A 282 6.52 -39.01 3.05
CA LYS A 282 6.05 -38.60 4.40
C LYS A 282 6.38 -39.61 5.53
N LEU A 283 7.31 -40.54 5.32
CA LEU A 283 7.78 -41.45 6.37
C LEU A 283 8.56 -40.68 7.44
N THR A 284 8.42 -41.05 8.71
CA THR A 284 9.21 -40.44 9.78
C THR A 284 10.64 -41.00 9.77
N LEU A 285 11.63 -40.20 10.20
CA LEU A 285 13.01 -40.69 10.29
C LEU A 285 13.12 -41.89 11.25
N ASN A 286 12.25 -41.97 12.26
CA ASN A 286 12.21 -43.08 13.21
C ASN A 286 11.71 -44.38 12.54
N GLU A 287 10.74 -44.30 11.63
CA GLU A 287 10.31 -45.45 10.81
C GLU A 287 11.42 -45.93 9.86
N LEU A 288 12.20 -45.00 9.30
CA LEU A 288 13.33 -45.35 8.44
C LEU A 288 14.46 -46.01 9.25
N GLN A 289 14.69 -45.59 10.49
CA GLN A 289 15.62 -46.23 11.41
C GLN A 289 15.14 -47.65 11.79
N ALA A 290 13.83 -47.84 12.04
CA ALA A 290 13.24 -49.15 12.29
C ALA A 290 13.35 -50.12 11.10
N LYS A 291 13.42 -49.59 9.87
CA LYS A 291 13.71 -50.36 8.64
C LYS A 291 15.21 -50.64 8.43
N GLY A 292 16.04 -50.26 9.40
CA GLY A 292 17.45 -50.61 9.48
C GLY A 292 18.39 -49.71 8.68
N LEU A 293 18.02 -48.45 8.42
CA LEU A 293 18.95 -47.40 7.96
C LEU A 293 19.71 -46.82 9.16
N ASP A 294 21.01 -46.56 9.00
CA ASP A 294 21.80 -45.85 10.01
C ASP A 294 21.53 -44.35 9.91
N ILE A 295 20.73 -43.83 10.83
CA ILE A 295 20.33 -42.42 10.89
C ILE A 295 20.87 -41.81 12.18
N PRO A 296 21.86 -40.90 12.08
CA PRO A 296 22.41 -40.28 13.28
C PRO A 296 21.39 -39.40 14.03
N GLU A 297 21.44 -39.43 15.36
CA GLU A 297 20.47 -38.81 16.27
C GLU A 297 20.29 -37.29 16.05
N PHE A 298 21.35 -36.59 15.64
CA PHE A 298 21.28 -35.16 15.31
C PHE A 298 20.34 -34.86 14.13
N LEU A 299 20.14 -35.80 13.19
CA LEU A 299 19.19 -35.61 12.08
C LEU A 299 17.74 -35.64 12.59
N ILE A 300 17.44 -36.54 13.52
CA ILE A 300 16.12 -36.64 14.16
C ILE A 300 15.83 -35.35 14.93
N GLN A 301 16.79 -34.88 15.73
CA GLN A 301 16.67 -33.61 16.45
C GLN A 301 16.51 -32.42 15.49
N SER A 302 17.30 -32.37 14.42
CA SER A 302 17.22 -31.29 13.42
C SER A 302 15.87 -31.26 12.70
N LYS A 303 15.24 -32.43 12.46
CA LYS A 303 13.90 -32.52 11.87
C LYS A 303 12.83 -31.94 12.78
N LYS A 304 12.94 -32.19 14.09
CA LYS A 304 12.04 -31.60 15.10
C LYS A 304 12.16 -30.08 15.11
N ILE A 305 13.38 -29.56 15.19
CA ILE A 305 13.64 -28.10 15.19
C ILE A 305 13.20 -27.46 13.86
N GLN A 306 13.37 -28.16 12.73
CA GLN A 306 12.87 -27.71 11.43
C GLN A 306 11.35 -27.57 11.42
N LYS A 307 10.64 -28.53 12.04
CA LYS A 307 9.18 -28.48 12.19
C LYS A 307 8.77 -27.29 13.04
N ASP A 308 9.40 -27.11 14.20
CA ASP A 308 9.12 -25.99 15.11
C ASP A 308 9.32 -24.63 14.38
N TYR A 309 10.42 -24.47 13.65
CA TYR A 309 10.65 -23.29 12.80
C TYR A 309 9.51 -23.07 11.80
N ASN A 310 9.10 -24.11 11.08
CA ASN A 310 8.05 -24.01 10.07
C ASN A 310 6.68 -23.66 10.69
N ASP A 311 6.40 -24.14 11.90
CA ASP A 311 5.18 -23.84 12.64
C ASP A 311 5.18 -22.35 13.07
N TYR A 312 6.25 -21.86 13.71
CA TYR A 312 6.37 -20.44 14.08
C TYR A 312 6.34 -19.50 12.87
N ALA A 313 7.01 -19.87 11.78
CA ALA A 313 7.03 -19.09 10.55
C ALA A 313 5.64 -19.06 9.89
N SER A 314 4.86 -20.15 9.97
CA SER A 314 3.49 -20.19 9.44
C SER A 314 2.55 -19.34 10.30
N THR A 315 2.65 -19.41 11.63
CA THR A 315 1.88 -18.56 12.57
C THR A 315 2.19 -17.08 12.36
N SER A 316 3.46 -16.74 12.12
CA SER A 316 3.87 -15.37 11.78
C SER A 316 3.26 -14.89 10.46
N LEU A 317 3.19 -15.74 9.43
CA LEU A 317 2.52 -15.37 8.17
C LEU A 317 1.02 -15.12 8.36
N ILE A 318 0.36 -15.93 9.20
CA ILE A 318 -1.07 -15.76 9.51
C ILE A 318 -1.30 -14.44 10.26
N SER A 319 -0.51 -14.16 11.30
CA SER A 319 -0.65 -12.91 12.06
C SER A 319 -0.35 -11.68 11.20
N TYR A 320 0.63 -11.75 10.30
CA TYR A 320 0.87 -10.70 9.30
C TYR A 320 -0.37 -10.45 8.41
N GLY A 321 -0.98 -11.52 7.90
CA GLY A 321 -2.18 -11.42 7.07
C GLY A 321 -3.36 -10.81 7.80
N VAL A 322 -3.60 -11.23 9.05
CA VAL A 322 -4.66 -10.67 9.91
C VAL A 322 -4.43 -9.19 10.17
N ALA A 323 -3.20 -8.79 10.51
CA ALA A 323 -2.84 -7.39 10.74
C ALA A 323 -3.10 -6.53 9.49
N LEU A 324 -2.76 -7.02 8.31
CA LEU A 324 -2.95 -6.30 7.04
C LEU A 324 -4.44 -6.15 6.70
N VAL A 325 -5.24 -7.20 6.88
CA VAL A 325 -6.69 -7.15 6.65
C VAL A 325 -7.37 -6.16 7.60
N LEU A 326 -7.03 -6.18 8.89
CA LEU A 326 -7.57 -5.24 9.87
C LEU A 326 -7.17 -3.81 9.54
N LEU A 327 -5.93 -3.58 9.11
CA LEU A 327 -5.47 -2.26 8.68
C LEU A 327 -6.24 -1.73 7.46
N ILE A 328 -6.55 -2.58 6.47
CA ILE A 328 -7.42 -2.21 5.35
C ILE A 328 -8.83 -1.87 5.86
N LEU A 329 -9.38 -2.70 6.76
CA LEU A 329 -10.72 -2.53 7.30
C LEU A 329 -10.86 -1.22 8.09
N HIS A 330 -9.80 -0.76 8.76
CA HIS A 330 -9.75 0.57 9.39
C HIS A 330 -10.05 1.68 8.36
N PHE A 331 -9.41 1.67 7.20
CA PHE A 331 -9.64 2.66 6.16
C PHE A 331 -11.08 2.57 5.60
N VAL A 332 -11.63 1.36 5.49
CA VAL A 332 -13.02 1.15 5.06
C VAL A 332 -14.01 1.78 6.06
N PHE A 333 -13.86 1.51 7.36
CA PHE A 333 -14.75 2.07 8.38
C PHE A 333 -14.59 3.58 8.55
N LYS A 334 -13.35 4.08 8.45
CA LYS A 334 -13.08 5.53 8.45
C LYS A 334 -13.77 6.24 7.28
N ASN A 335 -13.78 5.61 6.10
CA ASN A 335 -14.42 6.18 4.90
C ASN A 335 -15.95 6.09 4.93
N ASN A 336 -16.53 5.16 5.69
CA ASN A 336 -17.97 4.96 5.84
C ASN A 336 -18.58 5.70 7.05
N LYS A 337 -17.90 6.73 7.59
CA LYS A 337 -18.37 7.52 8.75
C LYS A 337 -18.66 6.68 10.02
N LEU A 338 -17.95 5.57 10.22
CA LEU A 338 -18.04 4.73 11.43
C LEU A 338 -16.77 4.89 12.29
N PRO A 339 -16.61 6.03 13.02
CA PRO A 339 -15.36 6.36 13.71
C PRO A 339 -15.07 5.42 14.89
N GLU A 340 -16.10 4.98 15.62
CA GLU A 340 -15.94 4.09 16.79
C GLU A 340 -15.36 2.74 16.36
N LEU A 341 -15.90 2.13 15.30
CA LEU A 341 -15.38 0.87 14.76
C LEU A 341 -13.99 1.03 14.13
N ALA A 342 -13.72 2.16 13.50
CA ALA A 342 -12.41 2.42 12.89
C ALA A 342 -11.28 2.45 13.95
N VAL A 343 -11.53 3.02 15.14
CA VAL A 343 -10.55 3.04 16.23
C VAL A 343 -10.34 1.64 16.80
N VAL A 344 -11.41 0.89 17.08
CA VAL A 344 -11.32 -0.49 17.62
C VAL A 344 -10.54 -1.42 16.67
N VAL A 345 -10.78 -1.31 15.36
CA VAL A 345 -10.07 -2.12 14.36
C VAL A 345 -8.60 -1.73 14.24
N LEU A 346 -8.26 -0.45 14.42
CA LEU A 346 -6.88 0.02 14.44
C LEU A 346 -6.12 -0.59 15.63
N ASP A 347 -6.72 -0.56 16.81
CA ASP A 347 -6.13 -1.13 18.02
C ASP A 347 -5.90 -2.65 17.86
N LEU A 348 -6.88 -3.37 17.30
CA LEU A 348 -6.75 -4.80 17.02
C LEU A 348 -5.65 -5.10 15.99
N SER A 349 -5.50 -4.24 14.97
CA SER A 349 -4.41 -4.32 14.00
C SER A 349 -3.04 -4.14 14.66
N ILE A 350 -2.91 -3.18 15.59
CA ILE A 350 -1.67 -2.94 16.33
C ILE A 350 -1.31 -4.16 17.19
N VAL A 351 -2.28 -4.75 17.90
CA VAL A 351 -2.06 -5.98 18.68
C VAL A 351 -1.61 -7.13 17.79
N SER A 352 -2.22 -7.30 16.62
CA SER A 352 -1.84 -8.33 15.65
C SER A 352 -0.40 -8.13 15.13
N TRP A 353 0.01 -6.88 14.91
CA TRP A 353 1.39 -6.52 14.56
C TRP A 353 2.39 -6.86 15.67
N VAL A 354 2.04 -6.67 16.94
CA VAL A 354 2.88 -7.09 18.07
C VAL A 354 3.03 -8.62 18.11
N PHE A 355 1.96 -9.37 17.89
CA PHE A 355 2.06 -10.83 17.78
C PHE A 355 2.94 -11.25 16.60
N PHE A 356 2.80 -10.59 15.44
CA PHE A 356 3.65 -10.82 14.30
C PHE A 356 5.13 -10.64 14.64
N THR A 357 5.52 -9.53 15.27
CA THR A 357 6.93 -9.26 15.60
C THR A 357 7.51 -10.29 16.57
N ILE A 358 6.74 -10.70 17.59
CA ILE A 358 7.13 -11.76 18.53
C ILE A 358 7.38 -13.08 17.78
N PHE A 359 6.45 -13.52 16.93
CA PHE A 359 6.62 -14.77 16.20
C PHE A 359 7.74 -14.72 15.16
N VAL A 360 7.99 -13.57 14.53
CA VAL A 360 9.17 -13.39 13.67
C VAL A 360 10.44 -13.58 14.49
N LEU A 361 10.56 -12.98 15.67
CA LEU A 361 11.73 -13.13 16.54
C LEU A 361 11.95 -14.60 16.93
N VAL A 362 10.89 -15.30 17.36
CA VAL A 362 10.98 -16.73 17.70
C VAL A 362 11.35 -17.58 16.47
N SER A 363 10.82 -17.26 15.29
CA SER A 363 11.18 -17.94 14.03
C SER A 363 12.66 -17.75 13.67
N ILE A 364 13.24 -16.57 13.94
CA ILE A 364 14.65 -16.28 13.71
C ILE A 364 15.54 -17.11 14.67
N LEU A 365 15.15 -17.19 15.95
CA LEU A 365 15.88 -17.98 16.94
C LEU A 365 15.86 -19.48 16.63
N THR A 366 14.68 -20.01 16.26
CA THR A 366 14.52 -21.42 15.88
C THR A 366 15.23 -21.74 14.56
N TYR A 367 15.24 -20.82 13.60
CA TYR A 367 16.06 -20.93 12.38
C TYR A 367 17.55 -21.05 12.72
N ALA A 368 18.07 -20.19 13.61
CA ALA A 368 19.47 -20.26 14.03
C ALA A 368 19.79 -21.61 14.73
N SER A 369 18.91 -22.06 15.63
CA SER A 369 19.03 -23.37 16.30
C SER A 369 19.05 -24.54 15.29
N TYR A 370 18.21 -24.48 14.25
CA TYR A 370 18.17 -25.49 13.19
C TYR A 370 19.52 -25.61 12.46
N TYR A 371 20.15 -24.51 12.05
CA TYR A 371 21.45 -24.58 11.35
C TYR A 371 22.61 -25.02 12.27
N ILE A 372 22.49 -24.78 13.57
CA ILE A 372 23.41 -25.33 14.57
C ILE A 372 23.27 -26.86 14.61
N SER A 373 22.04 -27.39 14.61
CA SER A 373 21.78 -28.83 14.67
C SER A 373 22.31 -29.61 13.46
N ILE A 374 22.31 -29.01 12.26
CA ILE A 374 22.83 -29.63 11.02
C ILE A 374 24.35 -29.45 10.85
N LYS A 375 25.05 -28.85 11.82
CA LYS A 375 26.51 -28.60 11.80
C LYS A 375 27.01 -27.81 10.57
N SER A 376 26.14 -27.00 9.95
CA SER A 376 26.47 -26.22 8.75
C SER A 376 27.15 -24.89 9.10
N LYS A 377 28.49 -24.86 9.10
CA LYS A 377 29.32 -23.68 9.47
C LYS A 377 29.07 -22.41 8.64
N SER A 378 28.74 -22.54 7.35
CA SER A 378 28.61 -21.40 6.41
C SER A 378 27.30 -20.60 6.55
N LYS A 379 26.26 -21.17 7.16
CA LYS A 379 24.88 -20.62 7.15
C LYS A 379 24.38 -20.16 8.52
N ARG A 380 25.28 -20.06 9.51
CA ARG A 380 24.98 -19.69 10.91
C ARG A 380 24.60 -18.20 11.11
N ARG A 381 24.68 -17.36 10.08
CA ARG A 381 24.33 -15.92 10.23
C ARG A 381 22.83 -15.78 10.53
N ILE A 382 22.53 -15.12 11.65
CA ILE A 382 21.15 -14.76 12.04
C ILE A 382 20.58 -13.82 10.97
N PRO A 383 19.44 -14.14 10.33
CA PRO A 383 18.85 -13.29 9.29
C PRO A 383 18.14 -12.09 9.91
N LEU A 384 18.88 -11.19 10.58
CA LEU A 384 18.35 -9.95 11.18
C LEU A 384 17.59 -9.07 10.16
N TRP A 385 17.94 -9.17 8.88
CA TRP A 385 17.22 -8.55 7.77
C TRP A 385 15.72 -8.93 7.68
N MET A 386 15.29 -10.04 8.30
CA MET A 386 13.86 -10.41 8.37
C MET A 386 13.01 -9.39 9.14
N LEU A 387 13.59 -8.65 10.09
CA LEU A 387 12.90 -7.58 10.82
C LEU A 387 12.82 -6.28 10.01
N LEU A 388 13.79 -6.04 9.12
CA LEU A 388 13.90 -4.81 8.32
C LEU A 388 13.01 -4.84 7.06
N LEU A 389 12.65 -6.03 6.57
CA LEU A 389 11.83 -6.25 5.37
C LEU A 389 10.41 -6.75 5.71
N THR A 390 9.74 -6.11 6.66
CA THR A 390 8.35 -6.45 7.03
C THR A 390 7.36 -6.49 5.85
N PRO A 391 7.37 -5.57 4.86
CA PRO A 391 6.42 -5.65 3.73
C PRO A 391 6.70 -6.82 2.77
N ILE A 392 7.90 -7.41 2.82
CA ILE A 392 8.31 -8.50 1.92
C ILE A 392 8.31 -9.86 2.66
N TYR A 393 7.83 -9.89 3.91
CA TYR A 393 7.83 -11.09 4.75
C TYR A 393 7.18 -12.34 4.12
N PRO A 394 6.01 -12.27 3.44
CA PRO A 394 5.41 -13.45 2.82
C PRO A 394 6.31 -14.11 1.77
N LEU A 395 7.08 -13.31 1.03
CA LEU A 395 8.03 -13.81 0.03
C LEU A 395 9.25 -14.45 0.70
N LEU A 396 9.75 -13.84 1.78
CA LEU A 396 10.83 -14.40 2.60
C LEU A 396 10.45 -15.72 3.26
N PHE A 397 9.21 -15.84 3.76
CA PHE A 397 8.68 -17.08 4.34
C PHE A 397 8.78 -18.25 3.35
N LEU A 398 8.29 -18.07 2.11
CA LEU A 398 8.34 -19.11 1.08
C LEU A 398 9.77 -19.52 0.75
N PHE A 399 10.67 -18.54 0.64
CA PHE A 399 12.08 -18.78 0.37
C PHE A 399 12.75 -19.59 1.47
N LEU A 400 12.64 -19.13 2.72
CA LEU A 400 13.31 -19.75 3.86
C LEU A 400 12.75 -21.15 4.15
N LYS A 401 11.44 -21.33 4.01
CA LYS A 401 10.80 -22.65 4.15
C LYS A 401 11.31 -23.65 3.11
N SER A 402 11.45 -23.23 1.86
CA SER A 402 12.02 -24.11 0.83
C SER A 402 13.49 -24.38 1.06
N LYS A 403 14.26 -23.36 1.46
CA LYS A 403 15.69 -23.49 1.73
C LYS A 403 15.98 -24.44 2.88
N THR A 404 15.24 -24.37 3.99
CA THR A 404 15.41 -25.32 5.10
C THR A 404 15.05 -26.74 4.66
N ASN A 405 14.03 -26.94 3.82
CA ASN A 405 13.73 -28.26 3.26
C ASN A 405 14.87 -28.81 2.39
N GLN A 406 15.44 -28.00 1.50
CA GLN A 406 16.57 -28.40 0.66
C GLN A 406 17.83 -28.71 1.47
N ASP A 407 18.15 -27.87 2.46
CA ASP A 407 19.33 -28.04 3.31
C ASP A 407 19.20 -29.26 4.23
N PHE A 408 17.99 -29.56 4.69
CA PHE A 408 17.68 -30.79 5.41
C PHE A 408 17.91 -32.03 4.54
N GLU A 409 17.37 -32.02 3.31
CA GLU A 409 17.51 -33.11 2.35
C GLU A 409 18.99 -33.40 2.02
N GLN A 410 19.79 -32.34 1.79
CA GLN A 410 21.23 -32.48 1.59
C GLN A 410 21.95 -33.05 2.81
N SER A 411 21.51 -32.70 4.01
CA SER A 411 22.04 -33.26 5.25
C SER A 411 21.72 -34.75 5.38
N CYS A 412 20.50 -35.17 5.02
CA CYS A 412 20.12 -36.59 4.97
C CYS A 412 20.98 -37.37 3.97
N ILE A 413 21.16 -36.85 2.75
CA ILE A 413 21.96 -37.50 1.70
C ILE A 413 23.41 -37.76 2.16
N LYS A 414 24.00 -36.84 2.92
CA LYS A 414 25.40 -36.93 3.37
C LYS A 414 25.62 -37.86 4.55
N ASN A 415 24.61 -38.06 5.40
CA ASN A 415 24.80 -38.65 6.72
C ASN A 415 23.99 -39.94 6.95
N ILE A 416 23.06 -40.31 6.05
CA ILE A 416 22.32 -41.57 6.13
C ILE A 416 23.10 -42.66 5.37
N ASN A 417 23.29 -43.81 6.00
CA ASN A 417 23.97 -44.97 5.42
C ASN A 417 23.15 -46.25 5.48
#